data_AF-A0A7X7L0W8-F1
#
_entry.id   AF-A0A7X7L0W8-F1
#
_cell.length_a   1.000
_cell.length_b   1.000
_cell.length_c   1.000
_cell.angle_alpha   90.00
_cell.angle_beta   90.00
_cell.angle_gamma   90.00
#
_symmetry.space_group_name_H-M   'P 1'
#
loop_
_entity.id
_entity.type
_entity.pdbx_description
1 polymer ?
#
loop_
_entity_poly.entity_id
_entity_poly.type
_entity_poly.pdbx_seq_one_letter_code
_entity_poly.pdbx_strand_id
1 'polypeptide(L)'
;MATVCAVVGILCPLHSYAQSTRENNPKSGASASGSTWRINRFAAIHLKWRQVRDAVQAGDMESIRARGEELSSLRIETGIRAFEKYSNWLISAADRKFHAADYDGAQVCLRIALELSPDSPRVILNSLPVVEAMQGKKAAGRQLRRVFFAAMSFPSIWMKLLKTLLYPTMWAITLGLYAATAGFLLWNTPDIMRRVAMLLPHQVRGFITPILSAVIFCVPTVFGPVWCLVAWSCLLLLLLPKQTWLPLYTGVLLMLWGAAIPLRENLEVWLKNPAMQALMRIQEGVYEPGDKSRLVKLLRRQPDLGVGWFAYGEQLKRQGAYSHAAKAFLEAEKFLGSQSFTVAEQASLAFLQDDYQQADRLFSEIAEDQGDQAAFWINYSKVKFQLREEEASSAYLAKAERLDPKLTALYRNHEQRFGLRSYAAVADMGLPTSYLFNAASKGSPDMAYLHDGVAHILINGFTPKMLLTVGVLFLLLFCVVKRRKVSAAVKGCYCDCEASGVVFCLLHLLPGGGWIIADRSGLAMGAMAFCSLAIMPILKWPAESKYLLESVPQVVTGYIVITTLVILLLYSLASQDLEDR
;
A
#
# COMPACT_ATOMS: atom_id res chain seq x y z
N MET A 1 38.80 26.11 -29.80
CA MET A 1 39.02 26.26 -31.26
C MET A 1 38.30 25.09 -31.92
N ALA A 2 37.07 25.31 -32.37
CA ALA A 2 36.68 25.26 -33.81
C ALA A 2 36.91 23.85 -34.39
N THR A 3 35.93 23.06 -34.86
CA THR A 3 34.79 23.28 -35.78
C THR A 3 34.08 21.89 -35.81
N VAL A 4 32.77 21.65 -35.98
CA VAL A 4 31.85 21.97 -37.10
C VAL A 4 30.40 21.67 -36.65
N CYS A 5 29.49 22.56 -37.02
CA CYS A 5 28.05 22.51 -36.88
C CYS A 5 27.33 21.84 -38.08
N ALA A 6 26.10 21.40 -37.78
CA ALA A 6 24.86 21.55 -38.59
C ALA A 6 24.54 20.58 -39.75
N VAL A 7 23.40 19.88 -39.59
CA VAL A 7 22.22 19.76 -40.50
C VAL A 7 21.03 19.30 -39.59
N VAL A 8 20.13 20.16 -39.09
CA VAL A 8 18.79 20.58 -39.61
C VAL A 8 17.94 19.41 -40.15
N GLY A 9 16.69 19.12 -39.78
CA GLY A 9 15.70 19.74 -38.90
C GLY A 9 14.37 18.99 -39.09
N ILE A 10 13.60 18.79 -38.02
CA ILE A 10 12.15 18.55 -38.08
C ILE A 10 11.53 19.36 -36.95
N LEU A 11 10.95 20.50 -37.34
CA LEU A 11 10.13 21.38 -36.53
C LEU A 11 8.71 20.81 -36.43
N CYS A 12 8.20 20.68 -35.20
CA CYS A 12 6.77 20.69 -34.93
C CYS A 12 6.53 21.43 -33.59
N PRO A 13 5.51 22.30 -33.47
CA PRO A 13 5.52 23.38 -32.48
C PRO A 13 4.82 22.98 -31.17
N LEU A 14 5.56 22.93 -30.07
CA LEU A 14 5.02 22.91 -28.69
C LEU A 14 5.06 24.33 -28.09
N HIS A 15 4.32 25.26 -28.70
CA HIS A 15 4.38 26.69 -28.32
C HIS A 15 3.03 27.31 -27.91
N SER A 16 2.21 26.61 -27.10
CA SER A 16 0.98 27.22 -26.55
C SER A 16 0.74 27.08 -25.04
N TYR A 17 1.60 26.42 -24.25
CA TYR A 17 1.29 26.15 -22.84
C TYR A 17 2.01 27.03 -21.79
N ALA A 18 2.75 28.06 -22.19
CA ALA A 18 3.55 28.88 -21.27
C ALA A 18 3.00 30.28 -20.95
N GLN A 19 1.91 30.75 -21.57
CA GLN A 19 1.43 32.13 -21.38
C GLN A 19 0.30 32.33 -20.35
N SER A 20 -0.22 31.29 -19.70
CA SER A 20 -1.40 31.41 -18.80
C SER A 20 -1.12 31.92 -17.36
N THR A 21 0.01 32.60 -17.07
CA THR A 21 0.30 33.11 -15.70
C THR A 21 0.41 34.63 -15.59
N ARG A 22 0.05 35.38 -16.63
CA ARG A 22 -0.12 36.83 -16.58
C ARG A 22 -1.44 37.20 -17.22
N GLU A 23 -2.45 37.47 -16.40
CA GLU A 23 -3.55 38.44 -16.58
C GLU A 23 -4.78 38.00 -15.76
N ASN A 24 -5.13 38.81 -14.77
CA ASN A 24 -6.47 39.38 -14.62
C ASN A 24 -6.54 40.20 -13.32
N ASN A 25 -6.40 41.51 -13.49
CA ASN A 25 -6.73 42.50 -12.48
C ASN A 25 -8.04 43.17 -12.96
N PRO A 26 -9.22 42.80 -12.42
CA PRO A 26 -10.47 43.35 -12.94
C PRO A 26 -10.71 44.75 -12.36
N LYS A 27 -10.47 45.77 -13.18
CA LYS A 27 -11.11 47.09 -13.04
C LYS A 27 -12.33 47.11 -13.95
N SER A 28 -13.52 46.83 -13.41
CA SER A 28 -14.78 47.43 -13.87
C SER A 28 -15.92 47.03 -12.95
N GLY A 29 -16.71 48.04 -12.55
CA GLY A 29 -17.90 47.88 -11.73
C GLY A 29 -19.05 47.31 -12.55
N ALA A 30 -19.40 46.07 -12.28
CA ALA A 30 -20.70 45.45 -12.55
C ALA A 30 -20.94 44.46 -11.41
N SER A 31 -22.19 44.31 -10.96
CA SER A 31 -22.62 43.57 -9.76
C SER A 31 -21.96 42.19 -9.59
N ALA A 32 -20.84 42.18 -8.88
CA ALA A 32 -19.97 41.04 -8.65
C ALA A 32 -20.28 40.34 -7.32
N SER A 33 -21.53 39.90 -7.11
CA SER A 33 -21.91 39.20 -5.87
C SER A 33 -21.97 37.67 -5.99
N GLY A 34 -21.90 37.09 -7.20
CA GLY A 34 -22.12 35.64 -7.40
C GLY A 34 -20.96 34.82 -7.97
N SER A 35 -20.02 35.41 -8.71
CA SER A 35 -19.02 34.65 -9.51
C SER A 35 -17.57 34.87 -9.10
N THR A 36 -17.23 36.04 -8.55
CA THR A 36 -15.86 36.40 -8.09
C THR A 36 -15.42 35.62 -6.85
N TRP A 37 -16.35 35.21 -5.97
CA TRP A 37 -16.02 34.42 -4.79
C TRP A 37 -15.61 32.97 -5.12
N ARG A 38 -16.03 32.43 -6.28
CA ARG A 38 -15.73 31.05 -6.69
C ARG A 38 -14.25 30.82 -7.03
N ILE A 39 -13.54 31.85 -7.51
CA ILE A 39 -12.17 31.72 -8.05
C ILE A 39 -11.08 31.66 -6.96
N ASN A 40 -11.40 31.98 -5.69
CA ASN A 40 -10.38 32.02 -4.63
C ASN A 40 -10.71 31.22 -3.35
N ARG A 41 -11.47 30.12 -3.46
CA ARG A 41 -11.82 29.23 -2.33
C ARG A 41 -10.61 28.78 -1.52
N PHE A 42 -9.50 28.44 -2.18
CA PHE A 42 -8.26 28.05 -1.50
C PHE A 42 -7.57 29.21 -0.78
N ALA A 43 -7.62 30.43 -1.32
CA ALA A 43 -7.13 31.61 -0.62
C ALA A 43 -7.99 31.92 0.61
N ALA A 44 -9.31 31.73 0.52
CA ALA A 44 -10.22 31.87 1.67
C ALA A 44 -9.91 30.86 2.77
N ILE A 45 -9.70 29.58 2.43
CA ILE A 45 -9.24 28.54 3.38
C ILE A 45 -7.94 28.97 4.06
N HIS A 46 -6.97 29.47 3.29
CA HIS A 46 -5.70 29.93 3.84
C HIS A 46 -5.81 31.12 4.77
N LEU A 47 -6.64 32.09 4.41
CA LEU A 47 -6.90 33.26 5.23
C LEU A 47 -7.59 32.86 6.54
N LYS A 48 -8.63 32.02 6.47
CA LYS A 48 -9.34 31.51 7.65
C LYS A 48 -8.44 30.67 8.54
N TRP A 49 -7.60 29.82 7.97
CA TRP A 49 -6.58 29.10 8.72
C TRP A 49 -5.63 30.04 9.48
N ARG A 50 -5.17 31.13 8.85
CA ARG A 50 -4.34 32.14 9.52
C ARG A 50 -5.08 32.74 10.71
N GLN A 51 -6.35 33.10 10.54
CA GLN A 51 -7.18 33.66 11.61
C GLN A 51 -7.38 32.67 12.78
N VAL A 52 -7.56 31.37 12.51
CA VAL A 52 -7.63 30.33 13.55
C VAL A 52 -6.30 30.26 14.30
N ARG A 53 -5.19 30.18 13.58
CA ARG A 53 -3.85 30.09 14.16
C ARG A 53 -3.53 31.28 15.06
N ASP A 54 -3.84 32.49 14.60
CA ASP A 54 -3.59 33.73 15.34
C ASP A 54 -4.47 33.78 16.61
N ALA A 55 -5.72 33.29 16.56
CA ALA A 55 -6.58 33.15 17.73
C ALA A 55 -6.05 32.11 18.75
N VAL A 56 -5.53 30.97 18.28
CA VAL A 56 -4.88 29.96 19.14
C VAL A 56 -3.65 30.55 19.85
N GLN A 57 -2.88 31.40 19.17
CA GLN A 57 -1.73 32.09 19.76
C GLN A 57 -2.14 33.16 20.77
N ALA A 58 -3.27 33.84 20.54
CA ALA A 58 -3.82 34.83 21.47
C ALA A 58 -4.49 34.20 22.70
N GLY A 59 -4.80 32.90 22.67
CA GLY A 59 -5.54 32.23 23.75
C GLY A 59 -7.04 32.57 23.79
N ASP A 60 -7.58 33.16 22.71
CA ASP A 60 -9.00 33.55 22.61
C ASP A 60 -9.85 32.34 22.17
N MET A 61 -10.42 31.66 23.16
CA MET A 61 -11.17 30.41 23.00
C MET A 61 -12.44 30.55 22.16
N GLU A 62 -13.12 31.69 22.26
CA GLU A 62 -14.34 31.96 21.50
C GLU A 62 -14.01 32.20 20.02
N SER A 63 -12.98 33.01 19.74
CA SER A 63 -12.48 33.19 18.38
C SER A 63 -11.98 31.90 17.75
N ILE A 64 -11.31 31.03 18.51
CA ILE A 64 -10.83 29.73 18.02
C ILE A 64 -12.01 28.87 17.55
N ARG A 65 -13.09 28.79 18.36
CA ARG A 65 -14.28 28.00 18.03
C ARG A 65 -14.99 28.55 16.80
N ALA A 66 -15.33 29.85 16.81
CA ALA A 66 -16.05 30.48 15.71
C ALA A 66 -15.29 30.35 14.37
N ARG A 67 -14.00 30.69 14.37
CA ARG A 67 -13.17 30.61 13.15
C ARG A 67 -12.89 29.17 12.73
N GLY A 68 -12.82 28.24 13.68
CA GLY A 68 -12.65 26.80 13.43
C GLY A 68 -13.88 26.20 12.74
N GLU A 69 -15.08 26.54 13.21
CA GLU A 69 -16.35 26.12 12.61
C GLU A 69 -16.52 26.69 11.19
N GLU A 70 -16.17 27.96 10.97
CA GLU A 70 -16.14 28.55 9.62
C GLU A 70 -15.16 27.84 8.69
N LEU A 71 -13.96 27.50 9.18
CA LEU A 71 -12.98 26.74 8.41
C LEU A 71 -13.46 25.32 8.09
N SER A 72 -14.16 24.68 9.02
CA SER A 72 -14.83 23.39 8.81
C SER A 72 -15.97 23.50 7.79
N SER A 73 -16.74 24.59 7.82
CA SER A 73 -17.74 24.88 6.79
C SER A 73 -17.12 25.01 5.40
N LEU A 74 -16.02 25.76 5.28
CA LEU A 74 -15.27 25.89 4.03
C LEU A 74 -14.70 24.55 3.57
N ARG A 75 -14.25 23.69 4.49
CA ARG A 75 -13.80 22.33 4.18
C ARG A 75 -14.88 21.53 3.45
N ILE A 76 -16.09 21.51 4.03
CA ILE A 76 -17.22 20.74 3.51
C ILE A 76 -17.72 21.37 2.19
N GLU A 77 -17.81 22.70 2.12
CA GLU A 77 -18.17 23.41 0.89
C GLU A 77 -17.18 23.12 -0.24
N THR A 78 -15.92 22.92 0.12
CA THR A 78 -14.87 22.54 -0.83
C THR A 78 -14.71 21.03 -0.99
N GLY A 79 -15.63 20.20 -0.49
CA GLY A 79 -15.53 18.74 -0.65
C GLY A 79 -14.16 18.16 -0.24
N ILE A 80 -13.41 18.89 0.60
CA ILE A 80 -12.10 18.46 1.08
C ILE A 80 -12.38 17.54 2.26
N ARG A 81 -11.93 16.29 2.18
CA ARG A 81 -12.15 15.32 3.26
C ARG A 81 -11.34 15.68 4.50
N ALA A 82 -10.10 16.16 4.32
CA ALA A 82 -9.22 16.45 5.45
C ALA A 82 -8.23 17.60 5.20
N PHE A 83 -7.97 18.36 6.27
CA PHE A 83 -6.90 19.34 6.38
C PHE A 83 -5.77 18.85 7.30
N GLU A 84 -5.09 17.76 6.92
CA GLU A 84 -4.12 17.08 7.80
C GLU A 84 -3.06 18.01 8.41
N LYS A 85 -2.51 18.93 7.59
CA LYS A 85 -1.47 19.86 8.05
C LYS A 85 -1.99 20.81 9.14
N TYR A 86 -3.23 21.28 9.01
CA TYR A 86 -3.85 22.20 9.95
C TYR A 86 -4.26 21.47 11.23
N SER A 87 -4.88 20.30 11.08
CA SER A 87 -5.24 19.43 12.20
C SER A 87 -4.03 18.99 13.02
N ASN A 88 -2.93 18.58 12.38
CA ASN A 88 -1.70 18.19 13.10
C ASN A 88 -1.08 19.36 13.87
N TRP A 89 -1.10 20.57 13.31
CA TRP A 89 -0.65 21.76 14.04
C TRP A 89 -1.51 22.03 15.28
N LEU A 90 -2.83 21.89 15.16
CA LEU A 90 -3.77 22.04 16.27
C LEU A 90 -3.59 20.96 17.33
N ILE A 91 -3.29 19.71 16.94
CA ILE A 91 -2.95 18.63 17.88
C ILE A 91 -1.69 18.97 18.66
N SER A 92 -0.62 19.45 17.99
CA SER A 92 0.59 19.89 18.69
C SER A 92 0.34 21.10 19.59
N ALA A 93 -0.60 21.98 19.24
CA ALA A 93 -1.01 23.08 20.10
C ALA A 93 -1.81 22.58 21.32
N ALA A 94 -2.69 21.60 21.12
CA ALA A 94 -3.44 20.95 22.19
C ALA A 94 -2.51 20.26 23.19
N ASP A 95 -1.50 19.54 22.70
CA ASP A 95 -0.48 18.87 23.51
C ASP A 95 0.31 19.87 24.40
N ARG A 96 0.77 20.99 23.81
CA ARG A 96 1.43 22.06 24.58
C ARG A 96 0.52 22.67 25.64
N LYS A 97 -0.76 22.93 25.31
CA LYS A 97 -1.74 23.47 26.26
C LYS A 97 -2.05 22.49 27.39
N PHE A 98 -2.15 21.19 27.08
CA PHE A 98 -2.33 20.13 28.07
C PHE A 98 -1.18 20.12 29.09
N HIS A 99 0.07 20.18 28.61
CA HIS A 99 1.24 20.26 29.49
C HIS A 99 1.36 21.58 30.27
N ALA A 100 0.75 22.66 29.79
CA ALA A 100 0.61 23.93 30.51
C ALA A 100 -0.58 23.96 31.47
N ALA A 101 -1.27 22.83 31.70
CA ALA A 101 -2.49 22.71 32.50
C ALA A 101 -3.69 23.56 31.99
N ASP A 102 -3.66 24.01 30.73
CA ASP A 102 -4.79 24.63 30.03
C ASP A 102 -5.64 23.55 29.34
N TYR A 103 -6.40 22.80 30.15
CA TYR A 103 -7.17 21.65 29.68
C TYR A 103 -8.30 22.03 28.73
N ASP A 104 -8.98 23.15 28.98
CA ASP A 104 -10.04 23.65 28.11
C ASP A 104 -9.46 24.05 26.75
N GLY A 105 -8.31 24.75 26.75
CA GLY A 105 -7.51 25.08 25.58
C GLY A 105 -7.15 23.87 24.75
N ALA A 106 -6.64 22.83 25.42
CA ALA A 106 -6.28 21.57 24.80
C ALA A 106 -7.50 20.88 24.17
N GLN A 107 -8.62 20.82 24.89
CA GLN A 107 -9.84 20.17 24.43
C GLN A 107 -10.44 20.87 23.19
N VAL A 108 -10.48 22.21 23.18
CA VAL A 108 -10.99 22.98 22.02
C VAL A 108 -10.09 22.77 20.80
N CYS A 109 -8.76 22.86 20.96
CA CYS A 109 -7.83 22.64 19.84
C CYS A 109 -7.94 21.22 19.28
N LEU A 110 -8.03 20.21 20.15
CA LEU A 110 -8.21 18.82 19.73
C LEU A 110 -9.54 18.61 18.99
N ARG A 111 -10.64 19.17 19.51
CA ARG A 111 -11.97 19.05 18.88
C ARG A 111 -11.95 19.59 17.45
N ILE A 112 -11.45 20.81 17.28
CA ILE A 112 -11.36 21.44 15.95
C ILE A 112 -10.42 20.64 15.04
N ALA A 113 -9.30 20.13 15.56
CA ALA A 113 -8.41 19.30 14.77
C ALA A 113 -9.11 18.07 14.17
N LEU A 114 -9.92 17.38 14.99
CA LEU A 114 -10.70 16.22 14.58
C LEU A 114 -11.88 16.60 13.67
N GLU A 115 -12.52 17.75 13.85
CA GLU A 115 -13.59 18.23 12.95
C GLU A 115 -13.06 18.63 11.56
N LEU A 116 -11.83 19.14 11.49
CA LEU A 116 -11.18 19.50 10.23
C LEU A 116 -10.65 18.27 9.46
N SER A 117 -10.48 17.12 10.11
CA SER A 117 -10.00 15.89 9.48
C SER A 117 -10.59 14.64 10.15
N PRO A 118 -11.92 14.44 10.12
CA PRO A 118 -12.60 13.43 10.93
C PRO A 118 -12.24 12.01 10.55
N ASP A 119 -11.91 11.80 9.27
CA ASP A 119 -11.63 10.48 8.71
C ASP A 119 -10.14 10.28 8.38
N SER A 120 -9.27 11.26 8.65
CA SER A 120 -7.83 11.11 8.38
C SER A 120 -7.19 10.17 9.41
N PRO A 121 -6.67 9.01 9.01
CA PRO A 121 -6.06 8.06 9.95
C PRO A 121 -4.82 8.66 10.61
N ARG A 122 -4.08 9.52 9.90
CA ARG A 122 -2.88 10.19 10.42
C ARG A 122 -3.21 11.19 11.52
N VAL A 123 -4.25 12.00 11.32
CA VAL A 123 -4.69 12.98 12.32
C VAL A 123 -5.21 12.28 13.56
N ILE A 124 -6.05 11.25 13.39
CA ILE A 124 -6.57 10.49 14.52
C ILE A 124 -5.42 9.80 15.27
N LEU A 125 -4.47 9.18 14.57
CA LEU A 125 -3.30 8.53 15.19
C LEU A 125 -2.45 9.54 15.98
N ASN A 126 -2.13 10.69 15.39
CA ASN A 126 -1.35 11.75 16.06
C ASN A 126 -2.10 12.34 17.27
N SER A 127 -3.43 12.27 17.29
CA SER A 127 -4.24 12.73 18.40
C SER A 127 -4.30 11.77 19.59
N LEU A 128 -3.90 10.49 19.41
CA LEU A 128 -4.06 9.45 20.42
C LEU A 128 -3.42 9.79 21.78
N PRO A 129 -2.18 10.32 21.87
CA PRO A 129 -1.57 10.64 23.16
C PRO A 129 -2.38 11.68 23.94
N VAL A 130 -2.86 12.72 23.24
CA VAL A 130 -3.65 13.81 23.82
C VAL A 130 -5.06 13.31 24.20
N VAL A 131 -5.67 12.44 23.39
CA VAL A 131 -6.94 11.77 23.71
C VAL A 131 -6.81 10.86 24.92
N GLU A 132 -5.75 10.06 25.01
CA GLU A 132 -5.50 9.17 26.14
C GLU A 132 -5.31 9.97 27.43
N ALA A 133 -4.54 11.06 27.36
CA ALA A 133 -4.28 11.91 28.51
C ALA A 133 -5.53 12.66 29.02
N MET A 134 -6.40 13.12 28.12
CA MET A 134 -7.62 13.87 28.50
C MET A 134 -8.85 12.99 28.74
N GLN A 135 -9.02 11.88 28.04
CA GLN A 135 -10.25 11.08 28.02
C GLN A 135 -10.04 9.61 28.46
N GLY A 136 -8.80 9.22 28.74
CA GLY A 136 -8.43 7.88 29.18
C GLY A 136 -8.30 6.83 28.07
N LYS A 137 -7.75 5.68 28.44
CA LYS A 137 -7.41 4.57 27.53
C LYS A 137 -8.57 4.02 26.72
N LYS A 138 -9.79 3.99 27.29
CA LYS A 138 -10.99 3.50 26.58
C LYS A 138 -11.34 4.39 25.37
N ALA A 139 -11.19 5.70 25.50
CA ALA A 139 -11.44 6.63 24.40
C ALA A 139 -10.36 6.50 23.31
N ALA A 140 -9.09 6.40 23.71
CA ALA A 140 -7.98 6.15 22.79
C ALA A 140 -8.15 4.83 22.03
N GLY A 141 -8.59 3.75 22.69
CA GLY A 141 -8.87 2.46 22.05
C GLY A 141 -9.98 2.54 20.99
N ARG A 142 -11.05 3.32 21.24
CA ARG A 142 -12.10 3.57 20.23
C ARG A 142 -11.56 4.34 19.02
N GLN A 143 -10.70 5.34 19.24
CA GLN A 143 -10.06 6.09 18.16
C GLN A 143 -9.10 5.21 17.37
N LEU A 144 -8.33 4.34 18.02
CA LEU A 144 -7.45 3.39 17.35
C LEU A 144 -8.24 2.42 16.46
N ARG A 145 -9.40 1.93 16.92
CA ARG A 145 -10.30 1.13 16.08
C ARG A 145 -10.78 1.91 14.85
N ARG A 146 -11.10 3.20 15.00
CA ARG A 146 -11.46 4.06 13.86
C ARG A 146 -10.28 4.25 12.89
N VAL A 147 -9.06 4.46 13.40
CA VAL A 147 -7.84 4.53 12.58
C VAL A 147 -7.69 3.26 11.75
N PHE A 148 -7.91 2.08 12.33
CA PHE A 148 -7.79 0.82 11.61
C PHE A 148 -8.76 0.75 10.42
N PHE A 149 -10.05 1.02 10.62
CA PHE A 149 -11.03 1.00 9.53
C PHE A 149 -10.81 2.13 8.51
N ALA A 150 -10.49 3.33 8.98
CA ALA A 150 -10.19 4.46 8.10
C ALA A 150 -8.92 4.20 7.28
N ALA A 151 -7.87 3.63 7.88
CA ALA A 151 -6.66 3.26 7.14
C ALA A 151 -6.95 2.33 5.95
N MET A 152 -8.00 1.51 6.06
CA MET A 152 -8.38 0.61 4.97
C MET A 152 -8.89 1.35 3.72
N SER A 153 -9.42 2.58 3.86
CA SER A 153 -9.92 3.39 2.75
C SER A 153 -8.89 4.38 2.18
N PHE A 154 -7.68 4.47 2.76
CA PHE A 154 -6.62 5.38 2.32
C PHE A 154 -5.52 4.59 1.60
N PRO A 155 -5.47 4.63 0.25
CA PRO A 155 -4.52 3.82 -0.50
C PRO A 155 -3.06 4.22 -0.22
N SER A 156 -2.76 5.44 0.23
CA SER A 156 -1.38 5.82 0.59
C SER A 156 -0.87 5.07 1.81
N ILE A 157 -1.76 4.73 2.75
CA ILE A 157 -1.41 3.97 3.95
C ILE A 157 -1.14 2.52 3.57
N TRP A 158 -2.03 1.91 2.77
CA TRP A 158 -1.82 0.56 2.26
C TRP A 158 -0.55 0.42 1.44
N MET A 159 -0.27 1.35 0.52
CA MET A 159 0.97 1.31 -0.27
C MET A 159 2.21 1.43 0.61
N LYS A 160 2.19 2.31 1.62
CA LYS A 160 3.28 2.42 2.60
C LYS A 160 3.43 1.16 3.44
N LEU A 161 2.32 0.57 3.89
CA LEU A 161 2.31 -0.65 4.67
C LEU A 161 2.85 -1.81 3.85
N LEU A 162 2.37 -2.00 2.63
CA LEU A 162 2.85 -3.00 1.68
C LEU A 162 4.36 -2.83 1.45
N LYS A 163 4.83 -1.62 1.14
CA LYS A 163 6.26 -1.32 0.96
C LYS A 163 7.08 -1.72 2.19
N THR A 164 6.57 -1.42 3.38
CA THR A 164 7.28 -1.63 4.65
C THR A 164 7.30 -3.10 5.06
N LEU A 165 6.21 -3.84 4.82
CA LEU A 165 6.08 -5.24 5.21
C LEU A 165 6.67 -6.22 4.19
N LEU A 166 6.82 -5.83 2.92
CA LEU A 166 7.19 -6.75 1.85
C LEU A 166 8.53 -7.45 2.13
N TYR A 167 9.60 -6.70 2.44
CA TYR A 167 10.92 -7.30 2.70
C TYR A 167 11.00 -8.10 4.01
N PRO A 168 10.52 -7.59 5.17
CA PRO A 168 10.46 -8.40 6.38
C PRO A 168 9.71 -9.73 6.19
N THR A 169 8.58 -9.69 5.48
CA THR A 169 7.80 -10.91 5.18
C THR A 169 8.61 -11.87 4.29
N MET A 170 9.25 -11.35 3.24
CA MET A 170 10.08 -12.17 2.35
C MET A 170 11.27 -12.80 3.06
N TRP A 171 11.96 -12.05 3.93
CA TRP A 171 13.04 -12.57 4.77
C TRP A 171 12.54 -13.61 5.77
N ALA A 172 11.37 -13.39 6.36
CA ALA A 172 10.80 -14.31 7.33
C ALA A 172 10.47 -15.66 6.67
N ILE A 173 9.86 -15.64 5.48
CA ILE A 173 9.62 -16.85 4.68
C ILE A 173 10.95 -17.51 4.30
N THR A 174 11.97 -16.72 3.91
CA THR A 174 13.29 -17.23 3.55
C THR A 174 13.97 -17.95 4.72
N LEU A 175 13.98 -17.36 5.90
CA LEU A 175 14.55 -17.95 7.10
C LEU A 175 13.77 -19.17 7.58
N GLY A 176 12.43 -19.12 7.49
CA GLY A 176 11.57 -20.26 7.80
C GLY A 176 11.85 -21.46 6.89
N LEU A 177 11.97 -21.21 5.58
CA LEU A 177 12.30 -22.25 4.61
C LEU A 177 13.74 -22.74 4.79
N TYR A 178 14.68 -21.85 5.11
CA TYR A 178 16.08 -22.19 5.40
C TYR A 178 16.18 -23.15 6.59
N ALA A 179 15.52 -22.82 7.71
CA ALA A 179 15.52 -23.67 8.89
C ALA A 179 14.82 -25.02 8.65
N ALA A 180 13.69 -25.02 7.94
CA ALA A 180 12.99 -26.26 7.58
C ALA A 180 13.86 -27.16 6.69
N THR A 181 14.52 -26.58 5.68
CA THR A 181 15.41 -27.31 4.77
C THR A 181 16.64 -27.85 5.51
N ALA A 182 17.25 -27.03 6.37
CA ALA A 182 18.39 -27.45 7.20
C ALA A 182 18.02 -28.60 8.15
N GLY A 183 16.90 -28.47 8.87
CA GLY A 183 16.41 -29.50 9.77
C GLY A 183 16.09 -30.80 9.04
N PHE A 184 15.48 -30.70 7.86
CA PHE A 184 15.19 -31.85 7.02
C PHE A 184 16.46 -32.53 6.50
N LEU A 185 17.46 -31.77 6.07
CA LEU A 185 18.76 -32.31 5.64
C LEU A 185 19.49 -33.00 6.79
N LEU A 186 19.48 -32.40 7.98
CA LEU A 186 20.05 -33.00 9.18
C LEU A 186 19.36 -34.32 9.55
N TRP A 187 18.03 -34.36 9.48
CA TRP A 187 17.24 -35.57 9.71
C TRP A 187 17.60 -36.70 8.74
N ASN A 188 17.79 -36.37 7.46
CA ASN A 188 18.09 -37.34 6.41
C ASN A 188 19.61 -37.48 6.14
N THR A 189 20.48 -37.04 7.05
CA THR A 189 21.94 -37.13 6.89
C THR A 189 22.42 -38.56 6.59
N PRO A 190 21.92 -39.62 7.27
CA PRO A 190 22.36 -40.99 6.98
C PRO A 190 22.06 -41.42 5.53
N ASP A 191 20.87 -41.12 5.02
CA ASP A 191 20.47 -41.44 3.64
C ASP A 191 21.29 -40.65 2.62
N ILE A 192 21.58 -39.38 2.91
CA ILE A 192 22.42 -38.52 2.08
C ILE A 192 23.84 -39.07 2.02
N MET A 193 24.45 -39.37 3.18
CA MET A 193 25.79 -39.94 3.26
C MET A 193 25.87 -41.27 2.51
N ARG A 194 24.85 -42.13 2.64
CA ARG A 194 24.79 -43.40 1.92
C ARG A 194 24.77 -43.20 0.40
N ARG A 195 24.02 -42.22 -0.10
CA ARG A 195 23.97 -41.92 -1.54
C ARG A 195 25.25 -41.27 -2.06
N VAL A 196 25.85 -40.37 -1.29
CA VAL A 196 27.15 -39.78 -1.62
C VAL A 196 28.24 -40.85 -1.64
N ALA A 197 28.25 -41.77 -0.67
CA ALA A 197 29.20 -42.88 -0.62
C ALA A 197 29.09 -43.80 -1.85
N MET A 198 27.89 -43.97 -2.42
CA MET A 198 27.70 -44.75 -3.66
C MET A 198 28.37 -44.09 -4.88
N LEU A 199 28.55 -42.76 -4.87
CA LEU A 199 29.24 -42.04 -5.94
C LEU A 199 30.77 -42.11 -5.84
N LEU A 200 31.31 -42.55 -4.69
CA LEU A 200 32.75 -42.58 -4.42
C LEU A 200 33.36 -43.99 -4.63
N PRO A 201 34.64 -44.09 -5.04
CA PRO A 201 35.38 -45.35 -5.11
C PRO A 201 35.44 -46.04 -3.75
N HIS A 202 35.38 -47.38 -3.72
CA HIS A 202 35.26 -48.16 -2.49
C HIS A 202 36.35 -47.86 -1.45
N GLN A 203 37.57 -47.59 -1.91
CA GLN A 203 38.76 -47.35 -1.08
C GLN A 203 38.68 -46.10 -0.20
N VAL A 204 37.85 -45.12 -0.55
CA VAL A 204 37.81 -43.81 0.11
C VAL A 204 36.47 -43.48 0.78
N ARG A 205 35.48 -44.38 0.68
CA ARG A 205 34.09 -44.12 1.13
C ARG A 205 34.00 -43.74 2.61
N GLY A 206 34.73 -44.41 3.49
CA GLY A 206 34.59 -44.19 4.94
C GLY A 206 35.09 -42.81 5.39
N PHE A 207 36.21 -42.36 4.85
CA PHE A 207 36.87 -41.13 5.29
C PHE A 207 36.40 -39.89 4.53
N ILE A 208 36.23 -39.97 3.20
CA ILE A 208 35.91 -38.81 2.37
C ILE A 208 34.43 -38.42 2.45
N THR A 209 33.52 -39.37 2.63
CA THR A 209 32.06 -39.09 2.63
C THR A 209 31.65 -38.03 3.66
N PRO A 210 32.02 -38.10 4.96
CA PRO A 210 31.61 -37.08 5.93
C PRO A 210 32.21 -35.70 5.62
N ILE A 211 33.45 -35.65 5.14
CA ILE A 211 34.10 -34.39 4.74
C ILE A 211 33.36 -33.78 3.55
N LEU A 212 33.09 -34.58 2.52
CA LEU A 212 32.39 -34.12 1.33
C LEU A 212 30.96 -33.69 1.64
N SER A 213 30.23 -34.44 2.47
CA SER A 213 28.90 -34.06 2.95
C SER A 213 28.94 -32.73 3.73
N ALA A 214 29.90 -32.56 4.65
CA ALA A 214 30.06 -31.30 5.38
C ALA A 214 30.37 -30.13 4.45
N VAL A 215 31.27 -30.31 3.47
CA VAL A 215 31.58 -29.29 2.45
C VAL A 215 30.33 -28.93 1.65
N ILE A 216 29.57 -29.94 1.19
CA ILE A 216 28.34 -29.74 0.42
C ILE A 216 27.27 -28.99 1.25
N PHE A 217 27.20 -29.22 2.56
CA PHE A 217 26.26 -28.50 3.43
C PHE A 217 26.73 -27.08 3.77
N CYS A 218 28.01 -26.89 4.05
CA CYS A 218 28.56 -25.63 4.56
C CYS A 218 28.91 -24.64 3.46
N VAL A 219 29.48 -25.06 2.33
CA VAL A 219 29.93 -24.15 1.26
C VAL A 219 28.80 -23.24 0.74
N PRO A 220 27.57 -23.73 0.49
CA PRO A 220 26.50 -22.87 0.01
C PRO A 220 26.13 -21.73 0.96
N THR A 221 26.40 -21.85 2.26
CA THR A 221 26.12 -20.79 3.24
C THR A 221 26.99 -19.54 3.05
N VAL A 222 28.18 -19.69 2.45
CA VAL A 222 29.11 -18.59 2.17
C VAL A 222 28.58 -17.67 1.07
N PHE A 223 27.74 -18.20 0.17
CA PHE A 223 27.19 -17.45 -0.97
C PHE A 223 25.87 -16.72 -0.66
N GLY A 224 25.40 -16.80 0.58
CA GLY A 224 24.17 -16.15 1.04
C GLY A 224 22.99 -17.11 1.21
N PRO A 225 21.95 -16.68 1.94
CA PRO A 225 20.87 -17.55 2.39
C PRO A 225 20.00 -18.09 1.24
N VAL A 226 19.78 -17.28 0.20
CA VAL A 226 18.98 -17.71 -0.95
C VAL A 226 19.77 -18.68 -1.84
N TRP A 227 21.07 -18.41 -2.07
CA TRP A 227 21.96 -19.36 -2.77
C TRP A 227 22.04 -20.70 -2.06
N CYS A 228 22.14 -20.66 -0.73
CA CYS A 228 22.15 -21.85 0.10
C CYS A 228 20.87 -22.68 -0.09
N LEU A 229 19.70 -22.05 -0.07
CA LEU A 229 18.42 -22.72 -0.35
C LEU A 229 18.39 -23.36 -1.74
N VAL A 230 18.87 -22.66 -2.77
CA VAL A 230 18.92 -23.20 -4.15
C VAL A 230 19.80 -24.43 -4.21
N ALA A 231 21.02 -24.36 -3.66
CA ALA A 231 21.97 -25.47 -3.65
C ALA A 231 21.43 -26.68 -2.88
N TRP A 232 20.88 -26.46 -1.69
CA TRP A 232 20.26 -27.51 -0.88
C TRP A 232 19.03 -28.11 -1.57
N SER A 233 18.25 -27.32 -2.28
CA SER A 233 17.10 -27.82 -3.04
C SER A 233 17.54 -28.68 -4.22
N CYS A 234 18.59 -28.28 -4.96
CA CYS A 234 19.20 -29.12 -5.98
C CYS A 234 19.70 -30.44 -5.38
N LEU A 235 20.35 -30.39 -4.22
CA LEU A 235 20.82 -31.58 -3.51
C LEU A 235 19.67 -32.50 -3.12
N LEU A 236 18.57 -31.95 -2.59
CA LEU A 236 17.37 -32.73 -2.26
C LEU A 236 16.77 -33.40 -3.51
N LEU A 237 16.73 -32.71 -4.64
CA LEU A 237 16.22 -33.29 -5.89
C LEU A 237 17.10 -34.43 -6.42
N LEU A 238 18.42 -34.30 -6.29
CA LEU A 238 19.39 -35.31 -6.73
C LEU A 238 19.46 -36.51 -5.78
N LEU A 239 19.54 -36.25 -4.48
CA LEU A 239 19.78 -37.26 -3.47
C LEU A 239 18.51 -37.78 -2.83
N LEU A 240 17.42 -37.03 -2.74
CA LEU A 240 16.18 -37.46 -2.08
C LEU A 240 14.95 -37.18 -2.95
N PRO A 241 14.82 -37.82 -4.13
CA PRO A 241 13.79 -37.50 -5.12
C PRO A 241 12.35 -37.78 -4.65
N LYS A 242 12.16 -38.45 -3.50
CA LYS A 242 10.84 -38.64 -2.89
C LYS A 242 10.31 -37.34 -2.27
N GLN A 243 11.20 -36.42 -1.90
CA GLN A 243 10.89 -35.28 -1.04
C GLN A 243 11.00 -33.98 -1.83
N THR A 244 10.06 -33.84 -2.76
CA THR A 244 10.07 -32.79 -3.78
C THR A 244 9.45 -31.47 -3.31
N TRP A 245 8.74 -31.45 -2.18
CA TRP A 245 8.02 -30.27 -1.69
C TRP A 245 8.93 -29.12 -1.26
N LEU A 246 10.08 -29.39 -0.65
CA LEU A 246 11.04 -28.34 -0.26
C LEU A 246 11.60 -27.58 -1.49
N PRO A 247 12.09 -28.26 -2.54
CA PRO A 247 12.44 -27.61 -3.81
C PRO A 247 11.30 -26.81 -4.46
N LEU A 248 10.05 -27.28 -4.34
CA LEU A 248 8.87 -26.55 -4.82
C LEU A 248 8.75 -25.20 -4.07
N TYR A 249 8.81 -25.23 -2.74
CA TYR A 249 8.75 -24.01 -1.93
C TYR A 249 9.92 -23.07 -2.21
N THR A 250 11.13 -23.59 -2.46
CA THR A 250 12.27 -22.77 -2.90
C THR A 250 11.98 -22.11 -4.25
N GLY A 251 11.42 -22.84 -5.21
CA GLY A 251 11.02 -22.27 -6.50
C GLY A 251 10.00 -21.15 -6.37
N VAL A 252 8.96 -21.34 -5.54
CA VAL A 252 7.96 -20.31 -5.24
C VAL A 252 8.60 -19.10 -4.55
N LEU A 253 9.48 -19.31 -3.57
CA LEU A 253 10.17 -18.24 -2.87
C LEU A 253 11.03 -17.39 -3.81
N LEU A 254 11.75 -18.01 -4.75
CA LEU A 254 12.53 -17.28 -5.76
C LEU A 254 11.64 -16.43 -6.67
N MET A 255 10.49 -16.96 -7.10
CA MET A 255 9.52 -16.20 -7.88
C MET A 255 8.96 -15.01 -7.09
N LEU A 256 8.64 -15.23 -5.81
CA LEU A 256 8.18 -14.17 -4.91
C LEU A 256 9.25 -13.09 -4.74
N TRP A 257 10.53 -13.43 -4.55
CA TRP A 257 11.62 -12.45 -4.51
C TRP A 257 11.77 -11.70 -5.84
N GLY A 258 11.74 -12.41 -6.96
CA GLY A 258 11.82 -11.83 -8.30
C GLY A 258 10.70 -10.82 -8.60
N ALA A 259 9.50 -11.02 -8.05
CA ALA A 259 8.37 -10.10 -8.16
C ALA A 259 8.38 -9.00 -7.09
N ALA A 260 8.78 -9.33 -5.85
CA ALA A 260 8.76 -8.41 -4.72
C ALA A 260 9.81 -7.31 -4.84
N ILE A 261 10.99 -7.59 -5.39
CA ILE A 261 12.06 -6.59 -5.52
C ILE A 261 11.61 -5.41 -6.41
N PRO A 262 11.20 -5.61 -7.68
CA PRO A 262 10.75 -4.49 -8.52
C PRO A 262 9.55 -3.77 -7.90
N LEU A 263 8.59 -4.51 -7.33
CA LEU A 263 7.41 -3.92 -6.72
C LEU A 263 7.76 -3.01 -5.54
N ARG A 264 8.60 -3.46 -4.61
CA ARG A 264 9.01 -2.69 -3.42
C ARG A 264 9.75 -1.43 -3.80
N GLU A 265 10.72 -1.55 -4.70
CA GLU A 265 11.58 -0.44 -5.09
C GLU A 265 10.84 0.60 -5.94
N ASN A 266 9.93 0.15 -6.79
CA ASN A 266 9.05 1.05 -7.54
C ASN A 266 8.12 1.79 -6.59
N LEU A 267 7.49 1.10 -5.62
CA LEU A 267 6.69 1.74 -4.57
C LEU A 267 7.51 2.74 -3.75
N GLU A 268 8.77 2.43 -3.43
CA GLU A 268 9.63 3.34 -2.68
C GLU A 268 9.90 4.65 -3.40
N VAL A 269 10.36 4.57 -4.65
CA VAL A 269 10.64 5.77 -5.46
C VAL A 269 9.36 6.55 -5.73
N TRP A 270 8.27 5.85 -6.00
CA TRP A 270 6.97 6.45 -6.23
C TRP A 270 6.46 7.20 -5.00
N LEU A 271 6.50 6.57 -3.82
CA LEU A 271 6.06 7.18 -2.55
C LEU A 271 6.98 8.31 -2.08
N LYS A 272 8.26 8.35 -2.49
CA LYS A 272 9.18 9.47 -2.20
C LYS A 272 8.93 10.67 -3.12
N ASN A 273 8.32 10.48 -4.29
CA ASN A 273 8.09 11.57 -5.23
C ASN A 273 6.98 12.52 -4.72
N PRO A 274 7.27 13.82 -4.49
CA PRO A 274 6.30 14.76 -3.92
C PRO A 274 5.07 14.98 -4.82
N ALA A 275 5.19 14.79 -6.13
CA ALA A 275 4.06 14.91 -7.03
C ALA A 275 3.14 13.69 -6.99
N MET A 276 3.70 12.49 -6.77
CA MET A 276 2.89 11.29 -6.54
C MET A 276 2.20 11.34 -5.17
N GLN A 277 2.87 11.89 -4.15
CA GLN A 277 2.22 12.17 -2.87
C GLN A 277 1.06 13.16 -3.01
N ALA A 278 1.22 14.20 -3.84
CA ALA A 278 0.15 15.14 -4.15
C ALA A 278 -1.03 14.45 -4.85
N LEU A 279 -0.74 13.59 -5.83
CA LEU A 279 -1.74 12.76 -6.52
C LEU A 279 -2.54 11.93 -5.51
N MET A 280 -1.86 11.17 -4.64
CA MET A 280 -2.50 10.34 -3.62
C MET A 280 -3.37 11.14 -2.66
N ARG A 281 -2.89 12.29 -2.21
CA ARG A 281 -3.66 13.18 -1.33
C ARG A 281 -4.93 13.66 -2.01
N ILE A 282 -4.86 14.07 -3.28
CA ILE A 282 -6.05 14.54 -4.02
C ILE A 282 -7.10 13.43 -4.11
N GLN A 283 -6.68 12.21 -4.43
CA GLN A 283 -7.54 11.02 -4.46
C GLN A 283 -8.15 10.70 -3.09
N GLU A 284 -7.38 10.90 -2.02
CA GLU A 284 -7.86 10.74 -0.64
C GLU A 284 -8.74 11.91 -0.16
N GLY A 285 -8.95 12.93 -0.99
CA GLY A 285 -9.66 14.16 -0.62
C GLY A 285 -8.88 15.02 0.38
N VAL A 286 -7.58 14.80 0.55
CA VAL A 286 -6.69 15.58 1.42
C VAL A 286 -6.18 16.80 0.66
N TYR A 287 -6.30 17.97 1.26
CA TYR A 287 -5.80 19.20 0.66
C TYR A 287 -4.41 19.57 1.18
N GLU A 288 -3.48 19.81 0.25
CA GLU A 288 -2.24 20.53 0.55
C GLU A 288 -2.01 21.70 -0.43
N PRO A 289 -1.60 22.87 0.10
CA PRO A 289 -1.16 24.00 -0.71
C PRO A 289 0.04 23.60 -1.55
N GLY A 290 -0.08 23.74 -2.87
CA GLY A 290 0.98 23.42 -3.83
C GLY A 290 0.83 22.09 -4.54
N ASP A 291 -0.15 21.25 -4.18
CA ASP A 291 -0.38 19.97 -4.87
C ASP A 291 -0.69 20.16 -6.35
N LYS A 292 -1.45 21.21 -6.72
CA LYS A 292 -1.65 21.60 -8.13
C LYS A 292 -0.33 21.87 -8.86
N SER A 293 0.57 22.65 -8.25
CA SER A 293 1.87 23.00 -8.85
C SER A 293 2.76 21.76 -9.03
N ARG A 294 2.76 20.88 -8.03
CA ARG A 294 3.49 19.61 -8.07
C ARG A 294 2.95 18.70 -9.18
N LEU A 295 1.63 18.59 -9.33
CA LEU A 295 1.00 17.84 -10.43
C LEU A 295 1.34 18.42 -11.80
N VAL A 296 1.26 19.74 -11.98
CA VAL A 296 1.65 20.39 -13.25
C VAL A 296 3.11 20.10 -13.60
N LYS A 297 4.02 20.15 -12.61
CA LYS A 297 5.43 19.80 -12.82
C LYS A 297 5.63 18.33 -13.19
N LEU A 298 4.81 17.43 -12.63
CA LEU A 298 4.82 16.01 -12.97
C LEU A 298 4.34 15.77 -14.39
N LEU A 299 3.19 16.34 -14.77
CA LEU A 299 2.61 16.18 -16.10
C LEU A 299 3.48 16.80 -17.21
N ARG A 300 4.29 17.82 -16.90
CA ARG A 300 5.32 18.32 -17.84
C ARG A 300 6.44 17.32 -18.08
N ARG A 301 6.75 16.47 -17.10
CA ARG A 301 7.82 15.46 -17.18
C ARG A 301 7.31 14.13 -17.73
N GLN A 302 6.07 13.78 -17.40
CA GLN A 302 5.39 12.54 -17.77
C GLN A 302 3.98 12.89 -18.29
N PRO A 303 3.88 13.41 -19.53
CA PRO A 303 2.60 13.83 -20.10
C PRO A 303 1.67 12.64 -20.40
N ASP A 304 2.20 11.43 -20.43
CA ASP A 304 1.52 10.15 -20.64
C ASP A 304 0.94 9.53 -19.37
N LEU A 305 1.13 10.17 -18.21
CA LEU A 305 0.64 9.68 -16.93
C LEU A 305 -0.86 9.97 -16.75
N GLY A 306 -1.72 9.08 -17.26
CA GLY A 306 -3.18 9.20 -17.19
C GLY A 306 -3.74 9.43 -15.78
N VAL A 307 -3.23 8.72 -14.76
CA VAL A 307 -3.63 8.92 -13.36
C VAL A 307 -3.30 10.33 -12.83
N GLY A 308 -2.26 10.96 -13.38
CA GLY A 308 -1.88 12.33 -13.04
C GLY A 308 -2.85 13.35 -13.64
N TRP A 309 -3.28 13.14 -14.89
CA TRP A 309 -4.30 13.96 -15.54
C TRP A 309 -5.65 13.86 -14.82
N PHE A 310 -6.03 12.65 -14.38
CA PHE A 310 -7.25 12.45 -13.60
C PHE A 310 -7.24 13.25 -12.29
N ALA A 311 -6.17 13.12 -11.49
CA ALA A 311 -6.05 13.88 -10.25
C ALA A 311 -5.96 15.39 -10.49
N TYR A 312 -5.36 15.82 -11.60
CA TYR A 312 -5.35 17.23 -11.99
C TYR A 312 -6.76 17.73 -12.35
N GLY A 313 -7.55 16.92 -13.05
CA GLY A 313 -8.96 17.17 -13.36
C GLY A 313 -9.81 17.32 -12.10
N GLU A 314 -9.68 16.42 -11.14
CA GLU A 314 -10.38 16.53 -9.84
C GLU A 314 -10.00 17.81 -9.10
N GLN A 315 -8.71 18.16 -9.08
CA GLN A 315 -8.27 19.39 -8.43
C GLN A 315 -8.85 20.64 -9.11
N LEU A 316 -8.98 20.64 -10.44
CA LEU A 316 -9.62 21.73 -11.19
C LEU A 316 -11.14 21.76 -10.97
N LYS A 317 -11.79 20.59 -10.89
CA LYS A 317 -13.22 20.46 -10.56
C LYS A 317 -13.52 21.10 -9.21
N ARG A 318 -12.72 20.81 -8.17
CA ARG A 318 -12.82 21.42 -6.83
C ARG A 318 -12.60 22.95 -6.85
N GLN A 319 -11.82 23.45 -7.81
CA GLN A 319 -11.61 24.89 -8.03
C GLN A 319 -12.78 25.58 -8.76
N GLY A 320 -13.78 24.83 -9.21
CA GLY A 320 -14.84 25.36 -10.07
C GLY A 320 -14.38 25.64 -11.50
N ALA A 321 -13.17 25.21 -11.89
CA ALA A 321 -12.61 25.40 -13.23
C ALA A 321 -13.08 24.28 -14.17
N TYR A 322 -14.41 24.08 -14.28
CA TYR A 322 -15.02 22.91 -14.92
C TYR A 322 -14.60 22.69 -16.38
N SER A 323 -14.46 23.76 -17.17
CA SER A 323 -13.98 23.66 -18.56
C SER A 323 -12.56 23.13 -18.68
N HIS A 324 -11.68 23.48 -17.73
CA HIS A 324 -10.31 22.97 -17.69
C HIS A 324 -10.27 21.56 -17.11
N ALA A 325 -11.15 21.25 -16.14
CA ALA A 325 -11.30 19.92 -15.60
C ALA A 325 -11.73 18.92 -16.68
N ALA A 326 -12.70 19.29 -17.53
CA ALA A 326 -13.16 18.46 -18.65
C ALA A 326 -12.01 18.10 -19.60
N LYS A 327 -11.19 19.09 -19.98
CA LYS A 327 -9.99 18.86 -20.80
C LYS A 327 -9.00 17.91 -20.13
N ALA A 328 -8.77 18.07 -18.82
CA ALA A 328 -7.87 17.19 -18.07
C ALA A 328 -8.40 15.75 -17.99
N PHE A 329 -9.71 15.54 -17.83
CA PHE A 329 -10.30 14.19 -17.85
C PHE A 329 -10.25 13.55 -19.23
N LEU A 330 -10.41 14.31 -20.32
CA LEU A 330 -10.22 13.81 -21.68
C LEU A 330 -8.77 13.35 -21.93
N GLU A 331 -7.78 14.10 -21.45
CA GLU A 331 -6.38 13.66 -21.50
C GLU A 331 -6.14 12.42 -20.61
N ALA A 332 -6.79 12.33 -19.45
CA ALA A 332 -6.71 11.13 -18.61
C ALA A 332 -7.26 9.89 -19.35
N GLU A 333 -8.43 10.03 -19.98
CA GLU A 333 -9.08 8.99 -20.77
C GLU A 333 -8.21 8.48 -21.93
N LYS A 334 -7.52 9.39 -22.62
CA LYS A 334 -6.58 9.03 -23.69
C LYS A 334 -5.51 8.02 -23.25
N PHE A 335 -5.06 8.09 -22.00
CA PHE A 335 -4.00 7.22 -21.46
C PHE A 335 -4.52 6.07 -20.60
N LEU A 336 -5.68 6.22 -19.95
CA LEU A 336 -6.33 5.18 -19.14
C LEU A 336 -7.29 4.29 -19.95
N GLY A 337 -7.61 4.70 -21.17
CA GLY A 337 -8.73 4.16 -21.94
C GLY A 337 -10.05 4.80 -21.50
N SER A 338 -11.11 4.60 -22.31
CA SER A 338 -12.47 4.95 -21.92
C SER A 338 -12.92 4.03 -20.80
N GLN A 339 -13.03 4.58 -19.59
CA GLN A 339 -13.43 3.85 -18.39
C GLN A 339 -14.72 4.45 -17.84
N SER A 340 -15.57 3.63 -17.25
CA SER A 340 -16.85 4.10 -16.70
C SER A 340 -16.68 5.23 -15.67
N PHE A 341 -15.62 5.20 -14.85
CA PHE A 341 -15.35 6.28 -13.88
C PHE A 341 -14.88 7.59 -14.53
N THR A 342 -14.18 7.55 -15.67
CA THR A 342 -13.78 8.79 -16.37
C THR A 342 -14.97 9.43 -17.07
N VAL A 343 -15.85 8.61 -17.67
CA VAL A 343 -17.09 9.06 -18.30
C VAL A 343 -18.06 9.62 -17.26
N ALA A 344 -18.19 8.98 -16.08
CA ALA A 344 -19.02 9.49 -14.98
C ALA A 344 -18.54 10.85 -14.46
N GLU A 345 -17.23 11.10 -14.42
CA GLU A 345 -16.69 12.41 -14.05
C GLU A 345 -16.98 13.47 -15.11
N GLN A 346 -16.95 13.12 -16.40
CA GLN A 346 -17.38 14.02 -17.48
C GLN A 346 -18.88 14.32 -17.39
N ALA A 347 -19.72 13.32 -17.13
CA ALA A 347 -21.16 13.50 -16.90
C ALA A 347 -21.44 14.43 -15.70
N SER A 348 -20.68 14.25 -14.62
CA SER A 348 -20.73 15.09 -13.44
C SER A 348 -20.34 16.54 -13.73
N LEU A 349 -19.34 16.77 -14.60
CA LEU A 349 -18.99 18.10 -15.06
C LEU A 349 -20.07 18.73 -15.95
N ALA A 350 -20.66 17.97 -16.87
CA ALA A 350 -21.76 18.44 -17.71
C ALA A 350 -22.95 18.88 -16.83
N PHE A 351 -23.29 18.09 -15.81
CA PHE A 351 -24.29 18.45 -14.80
C PHE A 351 -23.94 19.76 -14.07
N LEU A 352 -22.69 19.92 -13.62
CA LEU A 352 -22.22 21.15 -12.96
C LEU A 352 -22.17 22.38 -13.89
N GLN A 353 -22.22 22.17 -15.21
CA GLN A 353 -22.28 23.19 -16.24
C GLN A 353 -23.71 23.43 -16.77
N ASP A 354 -24.72 22.87 -16.11
CA ASP A 354 -26.14 22.94 -16.49
C ASP A 354 -26.48 22.27 -17.85
N ASP A 355 -25.62 21.38 -18.38
CA ASP A 355 -25.91 20.55 -19.57
C ASP A 355 -26.42 19.16 -19.17
N TYR A 356 -27.68 19.12 -18.73
CA TYR A 356 -28.29 17.91 -18.20
C TYR A 356 -28.54 16.84 -19.26
N GLN A 357 -28.76 17.24 -20.52
CA GLN A 357 -28.96 16.32 -21.64
C GLN A 357 -27.66 15.59 -22.00
N GLN A 358 -26.51 16.29 -21.96
CA GLN A 358 -25.22 15.63 -22.09
C GLN A 358 -24.92 14.74 -20.88
N ALA A 359 -25.19 15.21 -19.66
CA ALA A 359 -24.97 14.42 -18.45
C ALA A 359 -25.77 13.10 -18.47
N ASP A 360 -27.04 13.16 -18.89
CA ASP A 360 -27.92 11.99 -18.99
C ASP A 360 -27.41 10.95 -20.00
N ARG A 361 -27.03 11.41 -21.19
CA ARG A 361 -26.40 10.55 -22.20
C ARG A 361 -25.17 9.84 -21.64
N LEU A 362 -24.21 10.58 -21.10
CA LEU A 362 -22.97 10.01 -20.56
C LEU A 362 -23.22 9.05 -19.38
N PHE A 363 -24.18 9.35 -18.49
CA PHE A 363 -24.53 8.42 -17.42
C PHE A 363 -25.23 7.16 -17.93
N SER A 364 -26.13 7.28 -18.91
CA SER A 364 -26.80 6.12 -19.51
C SER A 364 -25.84 5.14 -20.19
N GLU A 365 -24.79 5.65 -20.84
CA GLU A 365 -23.77 4.84 -21.53
C GLU A 365 -23.04 3.85 -20.61
N ILE A 366 -22.94 4.18 -19.32
CA ILE A 366 -22.15 3.42 -18.34
C ILE A 366 -23.00 2.85 -17.19
N ALA A 367 -24.32 2.97 -17.27
CA ALA A 367 -25.23 2.59 -16.19
C ALA A 367 -25.20 1.08 -15.89
N GLU A 368 -24.95 0.26 -16.91
CA GLU A 368 -24.79 -1.19 -16.77
C GLU A 368 -23.51 -1.55 -16.00
N ASP A 369 -22.39 -0.88 -16.30
CA ASP A 369 -21.08 -1.12 -15.68
C ASP A 369 -20.97 -0.59 -14.24
N GLN A 370 -21.76 0.44 -13.89
CA GLN A 370 -21.70 1.13 -12.59
C GLN A 370 -22.75 0.64 -11.59
N GLY A 371 -23.29 -0.56 -11.81
CA GLY A 371 -24.38 -1.16 -11.02
C GLY A 371 -24.23 -1.04 -9.50
N ASP A 372 -23.00 -1.15 -8.99
CA ASP A 372 -22.71 -1.32 -7.56
C ASP A 372 -22.13 -0.07 -6.87
N GLN A 373 -22.04 1.07 -7.56
CA GLN A 373 -21.46 2.29 -6.99
C GLN A 373 -22.54 3.28 -6.53
N ALA A 374 -22.70 3.46 -5.21
CA ALA A 374 -23.69 4.41 -4.67
C ALA A 374 -23.46 5.85 -5.17
N ALA A 375 -22.20 6.30 -5.27
CA ALA A 375 -21.84 7.63 -5.76
C ALA A 375 -22.39 7.93 -7.17
N PHE A 376 -22.31 6.94 -8.07
CA PHE A 376 -22.87 7.01 -9.41
C PHE A 376 -24.37 7.27 -9.37
N TRP A 377 -25.13 6.45 -8.64
CA TRP A 377 -26.59 6.55 -8.57
C TRP A 377 -27.07 7.83 -7.89
N ILE A 378 -26.32 8.35 -6.91
CA ILE A 378 -26.56 9.67 -6.30
C ILE A 378 -26.46 10.78 -7.35
N ASN A 379 -25.43 10.75 -8.20
CA ASN A 379 -25.23 11.77 -9.22
C ASN A 379 -26.26 11.65 -10.33
N TYR A 380 -26.54 10.42 -10.77
CA TYR A 380 -27.47 10.19 -11.85
C TYR A 380 -28.92 10.54 -11.45
N SER A 381 -29.33 10.27 -10.20
CA SER A 381 -30.65 10.70 -9.71
C SER A 381 -30.82 12.22 -9.79
N LYS A 382 -29.77 12.99 -9.53
CA LYS A 382 -29.80 14.46 -9.62
C LYS A 382 -30.00 14.94 -11.05
N VAL A 383 -29.36 14.29 -12.02
CA VAL A 383 -29.58 14.57 -13.44
C VAL A 383 -31.03 14.29 -13.82
N LYS A 384 -31.56 13.12 -13.46
CA LYS A 384 -32.96 12.75 -13.73
C LYS A 384 -33.95 13.72 -13.09
N PHE A 385 -33.67 14.18 -11.87
CA PHE A 385 -34.47 15.21 -11.22
C PHE A 385 -34.47 16.53 -12.01
N GLN A 386 -33.31 16.98 -12.50
CA GLN A 386 -33.23 18.21 -13.32
C GLN A 386 -33.93 18.06 -14.68
N LEU A 387 -33.98 16.86 -15.24
CA LEU A 387 -34.75 16.54 -16.44
C LEU A 387 -36.25 16.35 -16.19
N ARG A 388 -36.72 16.51 -14.93
CA ARG A 388 -38.11 16.30 -14.51
C ARG A 388 -38.59 14.85 -14.64
N GLU A 389 -37.67 13.89 -14.58
CA GLU A 389 -37.96 12.46 -14.53
C GLU A 389 -37.97 11.98 -13.05
N GLU A 390 -39.00 12.38 -12.31
CA GLU A 390 -39.08 12.17 -10.85
C GLU A 390 -39.09 10.70 -10.43
N GLU A 391 -39.77 9.83 -11.19
CA GLU A 391 -39.81 8.39 -10.93
C GLU A 391 -38.43 7.75 -11.06
N ALA A 392 -37.70 8.08 -12.14
CA ALA A 392 -36.34 7.57 -12.37
C ALA A 392 -35.37 8.11 -11.32
N SER A 393 -35.46 9.41 -11.00
CA SER A 393 -34.69 10.02 -9.91
C SER A 393 -34.90 9.28 -8.58
N SER A 394 -36.16 9.05 -8.20
CA SER A 394 -36.51 8.38 -6.95
C SER A 394 -36.02 6.93 -6.91
N ALA A 395 -36.13 6.21 -8.03
CA ALA A 395 -35.63 4.85 -8.15
C ALA A 395 -34.10 4.78 -8.01
N TYR A 396 -33.36 5.68 -8.66
CA TYR A 396 -31.89 5.73 -8.57
C TYR A 396 -31.42 6.14 -7.18
N LEU A 397 -32.10 7.10 -6.56
CA LEU A 397 -31.78 7.51 -5.19
C LEU A 397 -32.06 6.39 -4.19
N ALA A 398 -33.16 5.65 -4.34
CA ALA A 398 -33.45 4.46 -3.53
C ALA A 398 -32.40 3.36 -3.74
N LYS A 399 -31.89 3.19 -4.97
CA LYS A 399 -30.78 2.26 -5.26
C LYS A 399 -29.50 2.69 -4.55
N ALA A 400 -29.14 3.98 -4.62
CA ALA A 400 -27.99 4.52 -3.89
C ALA A 400 -28.10 4.30 -2.37
N GLU A 401 -29.28 4.52 -1.80
CA GLU A 401 -29.53 4.37 -0.37
C GLU A 401 -29.42 2.91 0.10
N ARG A 402 -29.80 1.94 -0.75
CA ARG A 402 -29.58 0.51 -0.49
C ARG A 402 -28.11 0.12 -0.52
N LEU A 403 -27.33 0.71 -1.43
CA LEU A 403 -25.90 0.42 -1.58
C LEU A 403 -25.05 1.05 -0.47
N ASP A 404 -25.26 2.35 -0.20
CA ASP A 404 -24.60 3.06 0.88
C ASP A 404 -25.51 4.17 1.45
N PRO A 405 -26.24 3.87 2.54
CA PRO A 405 -27.15 4.84 3.16
C PRO A 405 -26.39 6.01 3.81
N LYS A 406 -25.15 5.80 4.27
CA LYS A 406 -24.35 6.84 4.92
C LYS A 406 -23.85 7.86 3.90
N LEU A 407 -23.36 7.38 2.76
CA LEU A 407 -22.93 8.23 1.65
C LEU A 407 -24.10 9.04 1.10
N THR A 408 -25.26 8.39 0.91
CA THR A 408 -26.46 9.05 0.41
C THR A 408 -26.93 10.17 1.35
N ALA A 409 -27.00 9.90 2.66
CA ALA A 409 -27.34 10.91 3.65
C ALA A 409 -26.34 12.08 3.67
N LEU A 410 -25.03 11.79 3.56
CA LEU A 410 -24.00 12.82 3.51
C LEU A 410 -24.21 13.80 2.35
N TYR A 411 -24.44 13.28 1.13
CA TYR A 411 -24.62 14.13 -0.05
C TYR A 411 -25.98 14.82 -0.11
N ARG A 412 -27.04 14.26 0.48
CA ARG A 412 -28.30 15.00 0.69
C ARG A 412 -28.09 16.20 1.61
N ASN A 413 -27.34 16.03 2.71
CA ASN A 413 -27.01 17.13 3.61
C ASN A 413 -26.15 18.20 2.92
N HIS A 414 -25.19 17.79 2.07
CA HIS A 414 -24.40 18.73 1.29
C HIS A 414 -25.27 19.51 0.28
N GLU A 415 -26.19 18.84 -0.39
CA GLU A 415 -27.12 19.48 -1.32
C GLU A 415 -28.01 20.52 -0.63
N GLN A 416 -28.59 20.18 0.52
CA GLN A 416 -29.40 21.12 1.30
C GLN A 416 -28.58 22.34 1.76
N ARG A 417 -27.33 22.13 2.15
CA ARG A 417 -26.47 23.18 2.71
C ARG A 417 -25.84 24.09 1.65
N PHE A 418 -25.39 23.53 0.54
CA PHE A 418 -24.60 24.26 -0.47
C PHE A 418 -25.34 24.46 -1.79
N GLY A 419 -26.53 23.89 -1.93
CA GLY A 419 -27.30 23.86 -3.15
C GLY A 419 -26.86 22.74 -4.08
N LEU A 420 -27.80 22.32 -4.93
CA LEU A 420 -27.64 21.24 -5.91
C LEU A 420 -26.46 21.46 -6.87
N ARG A 421 -26.15 22.72 -7.20
CA ARG A 421 -25.10 23.10 -8.17
C ARG A 421 -23.71 23.26 -7.55
N SER A 422 -23.58 23.04 -6.24
CA SER A 422 -22.26 22.99 -5.62
C SER A 422 -21.63 21.64 -5.94
N TYR A 423 -20.35 21.62 -6.29
CA TYR A 423 -19.63 20.36 -6.42
C TYR A 423 -19.63 19.55 -5.12
N ALA A 424 -19.78 20.19 -3.95
CA ALA A 424 -19.91 19.48 -2.68
C ALA A 424 -21.16 18.58 -2.65
N ALA A 425 -22.17 18.89 -3.47
CA ALA A 425 -23.36 18.08 -3.62
C ALA A 425 -23.21 16.96 -4.66
N VAL A 426 -22.10 16.91 -5.42
CA VAL A 426 -21.82 15.87 -6.42
C VAL A 426 -20.83 14.88 -5.82
N ALA A 427 -21.16 13.59 -5.84
CA ALA A 427 -20.30 12.56 -5.32
C ALA A 427 -19.08 12.33 -6.22
N ASP A 428 -17.88 12.37 -5.65
CA ASP A 428 -16.66 12.00 -6.36
C ASP A 428 -16.69 10.49 -6.66
N MET A 429 -16.47 10.11 -7.93
CA MET A 429 -16.33 8.71 -8.34
C MET A 429 -14.97 8.16 -7.90
N GLY A 430 -13.95 9.02 -7.91
CA GLY A 430 -12.58 8.71 -7.54
C GLY A 430 -11.88 7.76 -8.52
N LEU A 431 -10.55 7.77 -8.50
CA LEU A 431 -9.76 6.81 -9.28
C LEU A 431 -9.74 5.46 -8.54
N PRO A 432 -10.07 4.33 -9.20
CA PRO A 432 -9.95 3.04 -8.56
C PRO A 432 -8.50 2.77 -8.13
N THR A 433 -8.34 2.17 -6.95
CA THR A 433 -7.02 1.93 -6.34
C THR A 433 -6.12 1.01 -7.18
N SER A 434 -6.70 0.17 -8.03
CA SER A 434 -5.98 -0.67 -9.00
C SER A 434 -5.18 0.16 -10.00
N TYR A 435 -5.69 1.29 -10.48
CA TYR A 435 -4.98 2.17 -11.40
C TYR A 435 -3.81 2.88 -10.72
N LEU A 436 -4.01 3.31 -9.47
CA LEU A 436 -2.93 3.86 -8.63
C LEU A 436 -1.83 2.82 -8.42
N PHE A 437 -2.23 1.58 -8.08
CA PHE A 437 -1.29 0.49 -7.86
C PHE A 437 -0.53 0.11 -9.12
N ASN A 438 -1.20 0.03 -10.27
CA ASN A 438 -0.57 -0.24 -11.57
C ASN A 438 0.43 0.86 -11.96
N ALA A 439 0.07 2.13 -11.75
CA ALA A 439 0.98 3.25 -11.99
C ALA A 439 2.20 3.19 -11.06
N ALA A 440 2.00 2.81 -9.79
CA ALA A 440 3.07 2.68 -8.82
C ALA A 440 3.97 1.45 -9.07
N SER A 441 3.40 0.34 -9.57
CA SER A 441 4.13 -0.92 -9.80
C SER A 441 4.95 -0.93 -11.08
N LYS A 442 4.54 -0.21 -12.12
CA LYS A 442 5.30 -0.10 -13.39
C LYS A 442 6.67 0.54 -13.23
N GLY A 443 6.82 1.48 -12.29
CA GLY A 443 8.08 2.18 -12.03
C GLY A 443 8.56 3.06 -13.21
N SER A 444 9.74 3.66 -13.05
CA SER A 444 10.43 4.36 -14.14
C SER A 444 11.33 3.38 -14.89
N PRO A 445 11.50 3.48 -16.23
CA PRO A 445 12.44 2.63 -16.98
C PRO A 445 13.87 2.66 -16.42
N ASP A 446 14.27 3.78 -15.81
CA ASP A 446 15.60 3.95 -15.20
C ASP A 446 15.81 3.15 -13.90
N MET A 447 14.82 2.38 -13.43
CA MET A 447 14.89 1.66 -12.15
C MET A 447 15.65 0.32 -12.21
N ALA A 448 16.01 -0.16 -13.40
CA ALA A 448 16.63 -1.47 -13.58
C ALA A 448 17.90 -1.67 -12.74
N TYR A 449 18.78 -0.66 -12.70
CA TYR A 449 20.03 -0.73 -11.92
C TYR A 449 19.78 -0.93 -10.42
N LEU A 450 18.70 -0.34 -9.90
CA LEU A 450 18.36 -0.38 -8.49
C LEU A 450 17.75 -1.74 -8.14
N HIS A 451 16.92 -2.29 -9.03
CA HIS A 451 16.39 -3.64 -8.90
C HIS A 451 17.50 -4.69 -8.93
N ASP A 452 18.45 -4.55 -9.86
CA ASP A 452 19.60 -5.45 -10.01
C ASP A 452 20.54 -5.35 -8.82
N GLY A 453 20.77 -4.14 -8.28
CA GLY A 453 21.57 -3.93 -7.08
C GLY A 453 21.03 -4.69 -5.85
N VAL A 454 19.71 -4.68 -5.63
CA VAL A 454 19.10 -5.42 -4.52
C VAL A 454 19.10 -6.93 -4.77
N ALA A 455 18.82 -7.38 -6.00
CA ALA A 455 18.89 -8.80 -6.35
C ALA A 455 20.31 -9.36 -6.17
N HIS A 456 21.33 -8.57 -6.50
CA HIS A 456 22.74 -8.92 -6.31
C HIS A 456 23.12 -9.15 -4.84
N ILE A 457 22.49 -8.41 -3.90
CA ILE A 457 22.70 -8.61 -2.46
C ILE A 457 22.13 -9.98 -2.02
N LEU A 458 21.03 -10.43 -2.62
CA LEU A 458 20.42 -11.73 -2.30
C LEU A 458 21.19 -12.90 -2.95
N ILE A 459 21.53 -12.75 -4.22
CA ILE A 459 22.24 -13.72 -5.04
C ILE A 459 23.21 -12.94 -5.94
N ASN A 460 24.51 -13.02 -5.63
CA ASN A 460 25.54 -12.34 -6.39
C ASN A 460 25.44 -12.69 -7.90
N GLY A 461 25.38 -11.65 -8.73
CA GLY A 461 25.28 -11.75 -10.20
C GLY A 461 23.86 -11.94 -10.77
N PHE A 462 22.82 -11.99 -9.94
CA PHE A 462 21.46 -12.21 -10.41
C PHE A 462 20.66 -10.92 -10.56
N THR A 463 19.83 -10.90 -11.60
CA THR A 463 18.75 -9.91 -11.78
C THR A 463 17.42 -10.48 -11.26
N PRO A 464 16.42 -9.64 -10.94
CA PRO A 464 15.09 -10.14 -10.52
C PRO A 464 14.43 -11.06 -11.56
N LYS A 465 14.67 -10.79 -12.86
CA LYS A 465 14.20 -11.65 -13.95
C LYS A 465 14.83 -13.04 -13.88
N MET A 466 16.15 -13.11 -13.62
CA MET A 466 16.83 -14.40 -13.43
C MET A 466 16.30 -15.16 -12.23
N LEU A 467 16.00 -14.49 -11.10
CA LEU A 467 15.36 -15.12 -9.95
C LEU A 467 14.01 -15.76 -10.31
N LEU A 468 13.17 -15.03 -11.05
CA LEU A 468 11.89 -15.54 -11.54
C LEU A 468 12.10 -16.75 -12.47
N THR A 469 13.03 -16.67 -13.42
CA THR A 469 13.33 -17.75 -14.36
C THR A 469 13.82 -19.02 -13.65
N VAL A 470 14.75 -18.88 -12.69
CA VAL A 470 15.21 -20.03 -11.89
C VAL A 470 14.08 -20.59 -11.04
N GLY A 471 13.24 -19.74 -10.44
CA GLY A 471 12.05 -20.18 -9.70
C GLY A 471 11.11 -21.02 -10.56
N VAL A 472 10.80 -20.57 -11.79
CA VAL A 472 9.99 -21.33 -12.76
C VAL A 472 10.67 -22.65 -13.15
N LEU A 473 12.00 -22.65 -13.35
CA LEU A 473 12.75 -23.87 -13.66
C LEU A 473 12.62 -24.90 -12.53
N PHE A 474 12.68 -24.49 -11.27
CA PHE A 474 12.45 -25.38 -10.11
C PHE A 474 11.03 -25.95 -10.09
N LEU A 475 10.01 -25.16 -10.41
CA LEU A 475 8.63 -25.65 -10.53
C LEU A 475 8.48 -26.68 -11.66
N LEU A 476 9.12 -26.46 -12.80
CA LEU A 476 9.10 -27.42 -13.92
C LEU A 476 9.85 -28.70 -13.54
N LEU A 477 11.02 -28.59 -12.91
CA LEU A 477 11.81 -29.73 -12.48
C LEU A 477 11.07 -30.57 -11.42
N PHE A 478 10.34 -29.93 -10.51
CA PHE A 478 9.41 -30.60 -9.58
C PHE A 478 8.38 -31.45 -10.33
N CYS A 479 7.72 -30.87 -11.34
CA CYS A 479 6.72 -31.57 -12.15
C CYS A 479 7.31 -32.77 -12.90
N VAL A 480 8.57 -32.67 -13.38
CA VAL A 480 9.27 -33.76 -14.06
C VAL A 480 9.67 -34.88 -13.09
N VAL A 481 10.26 -34.54 -11.94
CA VAL A 481 10.71 -35.52 -10.93
C VAL A 481 9.52 -36.30 -10.36
N LYS A 482 8.39 -35.63 -10.08
CA LYS A 482 7.18 -36.29 -9.55
C LYS A 482 6.63 -37.38 -10.48
N ARG A 483 6.88 -37.29 -11.80
CA ARG A 483 6.45 -38.32 -12.77
C ARG A 483 7.31 -39.58 -12.77
N ARG A 484 8.57 -39.52 -12.29
CA ARG A 484 9.43 -40.70 -12.21
C ARG A 484 9.15 -41.50 -10.94
N LYS A 485 8.29 -42.52 -11.04
CA LYS A 485 8.20 -43.59 -10.02
C LYS A 485 9.52 -44.37 -10.02
N VAL A 486 10.42 -44.05 -9.09
CA VAL A 486 11.68 -44.79 -8.92
C VAL A 486 11.38 -46.13 -8.22
N SER A 487 11.71 -47.25 -8.87
CA SER A 487 11.62 -48.57 -8.25
C SER A 487 12.68 -48.69 -7.13
N ALA A 488 12.24 -49.02 -5.92
CA ALA A 488 13.09 -49.07 -4.74
C ALA A 488 13.69 -50.46 -4.57
N ALA A 489 14.90 -50.69 -5.09
CA ALA A 489 15.62 -51.95 -4.89
C ALA A 489 17.13 -51.72 -4.70
N VAL A 490 17.54 -51.12 -3.57
CA VAL A 490 18.95 -51.12 -3.11
C VAL A 490 19.01 -51.13 -1.56
N LYS A 491 19.42 -52.25 -0.96
CA LYS A 491 19.78 -52.39 0.48
C LYS A 491 21.31 -52.42 0.62
N GLY A 492 21.92 -51.75 1.62
CA GLY A 492 23.37 -51.67 1.78
C GLY A 492 23.85 -50.89 3.02
N CYS A 493 24.93 -51.42 3.62
CA CYS A 493 25.92 -51.00 4.65
C CYS A 493 25.74 -49.84 5.67
N TYR A 494 24.71 -48.99 5.62
CA TYR A 494 24.54 -47.89 6.58
C TYR A 494 23.22 -47.97 7.36
N CYS A 495 22.69 -49.19 7.56
CA CYS A 495 21.36 -49.38 8.15
C CYS A 495 21.26 -48.99 9.63
N ASP A 496 22.38 -48.85 10.34
CA ASP A 496 22.39 -48.71 11.81
C ASP A 496 22.86 -47.32 12.29
N CYS A 497 22.98 -46.33 11.40
CA CYS A 497 23.28 -44.95 11.78
C CYS A 497 21.99 -44.21 12.14
N GLU A 498 21.53 -44.35 13.38
CA GLU A 498 20.46 -43.48 13.92
C GLU A 498 20.98 -42.05 14.08
N ALA A 499 20.10 -41.06 13.81
CA ALA A 499 20.42 -39.67 14.08
C ALA A 499 20.76 -39.52 15.57
N SER A 500 21.89 -38.87 15.89
CA SER A 500 22.31 -38.70 17.28
C SER A 500 21.18 -38.07 18.11
N GLY A 501 20.94 -38.55 19.34
CA GLY A 501 19.88 -38.02 20.21
C GLY A 501 19.95 -36.50 20.42
N VAL A 502 21.15 -35.92 20.30
CA VAL A 502 21.37 -34.47 20.34
C VAL A 502 20.66 -33.75 19.19
N VAL A 503 20.72 -34.26 17.96
CA VAL A 503 20.03 -33.68 16.80
C VAL A 503 18.51 -33.80 16.96
N PHE A 504 18.03 -34.92 17.51
CA PHE A 504 16.61 -35.12 17.82
C PHE A 504 16.09 -34.12 18.86
N CYS A 505 16.83 -33.90 19.94
CA CYS A 505 16.51 -32.89 20.95
C CYS A 505 16.57 -31.46 20.40
N LEU A 506 17.59 -31.12 19.61
CA LEU A 506 17.72 -29.80 18.99
C LEU A 506 16.56 -29.52 18.02
N LEU A 507 16.12 -30.51 17.24
CA LEU A 507 14.95 -30.37 16.38
C LEU A 507 13.68 -30.13 17.19
N HIS A 508 13.45 -30.83 18.30
CA HIS A 508 12.27 -30.60 19.15
C HIS A 508 12.21 -29.21 19.78
N LEU A 509 13.37 -28.60 20.05
CA LEU A 509 13.45 -27.25 20.60
C LEU A 509 13.18 -26.15 19.57
N LEU A 510 13.30 -26.45 18.28
CA LEU A 510 12.99 -25.50 17.22
C LEU A 510 11.46 -25.36 17.03
N PRO A 511 10.92 -24.14 16.89
CA PRO A 511 9.51 -23.95 16.58
C PRO A 511 9.10 -24.75 15.33
N GLY A 512 8.17 -25.70 15.49
CA GLY A 512 7.74 -26.56 14.38
C GLY A 512 8.67 -27.73 14.03
N GLY A 513 9.73 -28.00 14.80
CA GLY A 513 10.60 -29.15 14.54
C GLY A 513 9.91 -30.51 14.73
N GLY A 514 8.92 -30.61 15.62
CA GLY A 514 8.04 -31.78 15.71
C GLY A 514 7.27 -32.04 14.40
N TRP A 515 6.90 -31.00 13.66
CA TRP A 515 6.29 -31.14 12.34
C TRP A 515 7.28 -31.54 11.26
N ILE A 516 8.56 -31.16 11.37
CA ILE A 516 9.60 -31.68 10.46
C ILE A 516 9.72 -33.20 10.63
N ILE A 517 9.72 -33.67 11.88
CA ILE A 517 9.80 -35.10 12.20
C ILE A 517 8.55 -35.85 11.71
N ALA A 518 7.39 -35.21 11.80
CA ALA A 518 6.12 -35.74 11.27
C ALA A 518 5.97 -35.64 9.73
N ASP A 519 7.02 -35.23 9.00
CA ASP A 519 7.04 -34.99 7.55
C ASP A 519 6.03 -33.92 7.08
N ARG A 520 5.69 -32.98 7.96
CA ARG A 520 4.80 -31.82 7.71
C ARG A 520 5.60 -30.52 7.54
N SER A 521 6.58 -30.55 6.66
CA SER A 521 7.55 -29.47 6.42
C SER A 521 6.92 -28.09 6.11
N GLY A 522 5.73 -28.05 5.50
CA GLY A 522 5.01 -26.80 5.22
C GLY A 522 4.52 -26.07 6.47
N LEU A 523 4.02 -26.81 7.48
CA LEU A 523 3.59 -26.23 8.76
C LEU A 523 4.80 -25.75 9.58
N ALA A 524 5.88 -26.54 9.57
CA ALA A 524 7.15 -26.16 10.19
C ALA A 524 7.70 -24.85 9.60
N MET A 525 7.71 -24.74 8.27
CA MET A 525 8.11 -23.51 7.57
C MET A 525 7.23 -22.33 7.98
N GLY A 526 5.90 -22.50 8.03
CA GLY A 526 4.96 -21.46 8.42
C GLY A 526 5.20 -20.94 9.85
N ALA A 527 5.38 -21.83 10.82
CA ALA A 527 5.70 -21.45 12.19
C ALA A 527 7.05 -20.76 12.33
N MET A 528 8.09 -21.28 11.67
CA MET A 528 9.43 -20.67 11.71
C MET A 528 9.43 -19.29 11.03
N ALA A 529 8.71 -19.13 9.93
CA ALA A 529 8.55 -17.84 9.28
C ALA A 529 7.82 -16.85 10.19
N PHE A 530 6.72 -17.28 10.84
CA PHE A 530 5.99 -16.43 11.77
C PHE A 530 6.87 -16.01 12.97
N CYS A 531 7.60 -16.94 13.58
CA CYS A 531 8.53 -16.64 14.68
C CYS A 531 9.63 -15.67 14.23
N SER A 532 10.19 -15.87 13.03
CA SER A 532 11.21 -14.99 12.46
C SER A 532 10.66 -13.59 12.24
N LEU A 533 9.47 -13.47 11.62
CA LEU A 533 8.79 -12.20 11.43
C LEU A 533 8.61 -11.47 12.76
N ALA A 534 8.25 -12.21 13.80
CA ALA A 534 7.99 -11.68 15.13
C ALA A 534 9.23 -11.20 15.89
N ILE A 535 10.37 -11.86 15.69
CA ILE A 535 11.63 -11.52 16.34
C ILE A 535 12.32 -10.34 15.61
N MET A 536 12.13 -10.21 14.31
CA MET A 536 12.75 -9.20 13.46
C MET A 536 12.67 -7.76 14.01
N PRO A 537 11.50 -7.25 14.44
CA PRO A 537 11.41 -5.91 15.00
C PRO A 537 12.25 -5.76 16.28
N ILE A 538 12.28 -6.77 17.14
CA ILE A 538 13.08 -6.78 18.39
C ILE A 538 14.57 -6.66 18.06
N LEU A 539 15.01 -7.39 17.03
CA LEU A 539 16.39 -7.33 16.54
C LEU A 539 16.71 -6.08 15.73
N LYS A 540 15.73 -5.21 15.46
CA LYS A 540 15.83 -4.05 14.57
C LYS A 540 16.34 -4.43 13.17
N TRP A 541 16.01 -5.65 12.74
CA TRP A 541 16.43 -6.21 11.46
C TRP A 541 15.22 -6.76 10.69
N PRO A 542 15.10 -6.54 9.37
CA PRO A 542 15.93 -5.62 8.58
C PRO A 542 15.67 -4.16 9.00
N ALA A 543 16.49 -3.19 8.55
CA ALA A 543 16.45 -1.80 9.05
C ALA A 543 15.04 -1.15 8.96
N GLU A 544 14.19 -1.66 8.07
CA GLU A 544 12.80 -1.26 7.89
C GLU A 544 11.88 -1.68 9.05
N SER A 545 12.15 -2.80 9.72
CA SER A 545 11.37 -3.26 10.88
C SER A 545 11.53 -2.33 12.08
N LYS A 546 12.71 -1.72 12.22
CA LYS A 546 12.99 -0.68 13.21
C LYS A 546 12.04 0.51 13.05
N TYR A 547 11.84 0.98 11.82
CA TYR A 547 10.96 2.12 11.55
C TYR A 547 9.51 1.80 11.95
N LEU A 548 9.05 0.56 11.76
CA LEU A 548 7.69 0.13 12.11
C LEU A 548 7.44 0.18 13.63
N LEU A 549 8.43 -0.20 14.46
CA LEU A 549 8.32 -0.09 15.91
C LEU A 549 8.48 1.35 16.41
N GLU A 550 9.40 2.12 15.82
CA GLU A 550 9.66 3.51 16.23
C GLU A 550 8.50 4.44 15.89
N SER A 551 7.77 4.15 14.80
CA SER A 551 6.65 5.00 14.38
C SER A 551 5.39 4.85 15.22
N VAL A 552 5.22 3.75 15.97
CA VAL A 552 4.09 3.61 16.91
C VAL A 552 4.55 2.83 18.17
N PRO A 553 5.06 3.50 19.21
CA PRO A 553 5.57 2.85 20.42
C PRO A 553 4.54 1.94 21.12
N GLN A 554 3.26 2.30 21.05
CA GLN A 554 2.17 1.50 21.62
C GLN A 554 1.89 0.20 20.85
N VAL A 555 2.29 0.10 19.58
CA VAL A 555 2.14 -1.11 18.76
C VAL A 555 3.16 -2.17 19.15
N VAL A 556 4.33 -1.80 19.70
CA VAL A 556 5.35 -2.76 20.13
C VAL A 556 4.79 -3.75 21.15
N THR A 557 4.09 -3.25 22.18
CA THR A 557 3.48 -4.10 23.21
C THR A 557 2.39 -4.99 22.62
N GLY A 558 1.51 -4.43 21.77
CA GLY A 558 0.47 -5.20 21.10
C GLY A 558 1.04 -6.28 20.17
N TYR A 559 2.12 -5.95 19.48
CA TYR A 559 2.83 -6.85 18.58
C TYR A 559 3.49 -8.02 19.31
N ILE A 560 4.14 -7.76 20.45
CA ILE A 560 4.71 -8.81 21.30
C ILE A 560 3.61 -9.73 21.83
N VAL A 561 2.48 -9.16 22.29
CA VAL A 561 1.34 -9.95 22.79
C VAL A 561 0.74 -10.83 21.68
N ILE A 562 0.46 -10.26 20.50
CA ILE A 562 -0.10 -11.00 19.35
C ILE A 562 0.85 -12.10 18.91
N THR A 563 2.14 -11.78 18.77
CA THR A 563 3.19 -12.75 18.48
C THR A 563 3.16 -13.91 19.47
N THR A 564 3.19 -13.60 20.76
CA THR A 564 3.26 -14.60 21.82
C THR A 564 2.03 -15.50 21.79
N LEU A 565 0.83 -14.92 21.60
CA LEU A 565 -0.41 -15.67 21.46
C LEU A 565 -0.40 -16.61 20.24
N VAL A 566 0.12 -16.15 19.10
CA VAL A 566 0.20 -17.00 17.89
C VAL A 566 1.23 -18.12 18.07
N ILE A 567 2.38 -17.85 18.69
CA ILE A 567 3.37 -18.90 19.01
C ILE A 567 2.75 -19.96 19.93
N LEU A 568 2.03 -19.54 20.98
CA LEU A 568 1.33 -20.45 21.89
C LEU A 568 0.23 -21.25 21.17
N LEU A 569 -0.53 -20.62 20.27
CA LEU A 569 -1.54 -21.29 19.45
C LEU A 569 -0.91 -22.35 18.53
N LEU A 570 0.18 -22.00 17.84
CA LEU A 570 0.90 -22.92 16.96
C LEU A 570 1.49 -24.10 17.75
N TYR A 571 2.00 -23.86 18.96
CA TYR A 571 2.47 -24.90 19.86
C TYR A 571 1.33 -25.83 20.30
N SER A 572 0.17 -25.28 20.68
CA SER A 572 -1.01 -26.05 21.06
C SER A 572 -1.56 -26.92 19.92
N LEU A 573 -1.53 -26.41 18.68
CA LEU A 573 -1.94 -27.19 17.51
C LEU A 573 -0.94 -28.34 17.23
N ALA A 574 0.36 -28.10 17.47
CA ALA A 574 1.38 -29.13 17.32
C ALA A 574 1.25 -30.25 18.36
N SER A 575 0.89 -29.91 19.61
CA SER A 575 0.75 -30.89 20.69
C SER A 575 -0.48 -31.78 20.51
N GLN A 576 -1.61 -31.23 20.05
CA GLN A 576 -2.83 -32.03 19.80
C GLN A 576 -2.61 -33.12 18.74
N ASP A 577 -1.88 -32.82 17.67
CA ASP A 577 -1.54 -33.78 16.61
C ASP A 577 -0.63 -34.94 17.08
N LEU A 578 0.11 -34.74 18.17
CA LEU A 578 0.97 -35.76 18.77
C LEU A 578 0.21 -36.68 19.72
N GLU A 579 -0.85 -36.20 20.37
CA GLU A 579 -1.70 -37.01 21.26
C GLU A 579 -2.67 -37.90 20.47
N ASP A 580 -3.08 -37.50 19.28
CA ASP A 580 -3.96 -38.29 18.40
C ASP A 580 -3.24 -39.47 17.71
N ARG A 581 -1.93 -39.64 17.90
CA ARG A 581 -1.10 -40.73 17.36
C ARG A 581 -0.57 -41.63 18.45
#